data_AF-A0A959ERR2-F1
#
_entry.id   AF-A0A959ERR2-F1
#
_cell.length_a   1.000
_cell.length_b   1.000
_cell.length_c   1.000
_cell.angle_alpha   90.00
_cell.angle_beta   90.00
_cell.angle_gamma   90.00
#
_symmetry.space_group_name_H-M   'P 1'
#
loop_
_entity.id
_entity.type
_entity.pdbx_description
1 polymer ?
#
loop_
_entity_poly.entity_id
_entity_poly.type
_entity_poly.pdbx_seq_one_letter_code
_entity_poly.pdbx_strand_id
1 'polypeptide(L)'
;DGNAHEVSICGFLPGAIYHLTATPVNGQHSFALALAGGGPNDSRELDFQAAKACHTVLLQLQSKGSLEREPVYLTIGRVGDHPVAGPTNTLLPPAITTNAGVPYFQLISDVFIGGNCYNVTGMTGSGNGAAVGSFANGATSIGFPTGVILATGQISNATGPNNTTGVTTDFPGGATDPDLNALSSATVQDVVRMEFDFVPTNDTLKFQYVFASEEYCDYVNSSFNDVFGFFISGPGIAGPFTNGAINIATLPGSTTPVSINNVNHINNSAYYVGNIPAGDPQLLDSDCNGHPAAGPPSTLDCQYDGFTTVLTATAVVIPCQTYHIKLAIGDAGDGAFDSAVFLKENSFDIGGSSASAVGNIP
;
A
#
# COMPACT_ATOMS: atom_id res chain seq x y z
N ASP A 1 33.99 0.62 3.47
CA ASP A 1 34.81 -0.40 2.76
C ASP A 1 34.01 -1.38 1.89
N GLY A 2 32.93 -0.89 1.26
CA GLY A 2 32.63 -1.23 -0.14
C GLY A 2 31.36 -2.03 -0.39
N ASN A 3 31.24 -3.24 0.15
CA ASN A 3 30.26 -4.24 -0.34
C ASN A 3 29.57 -5.08 0.76
N ALA A 4 29.70 -4.72 2.05
CA ALA A 4 29.20 -5.52 3.18
C ALA A 4 28.14 -4.78 4.00
N HIS A 5 27.00 -5.43 4.23
CA HIS A 5 25.92 -4.96 5.11
C HIS A 5 25.89 -5.77 6.40
N GLU A 6 25.80 -5.10 7.54
CA GLU A 6 25.69 -5.75 8.85
C GLU A 6 24.20 -5.94 9.21
N VAL A 7 23.83 -7.17 9.56
CA VAL A 7 22.48 -7.53 10.02
C VAL A 7 22.59 -8.11 11.43
N SER A 8 21.94 -7.47 12.39
CA SER A 8 21.84 -7.98 13.76
C SER A 8 20.67 -8.93 13.88
N ILE A 9 20.93 -10.16 14.32
CA ILE A 9 19.93 -11.21 14.45
C ILE A 9 19.96 -11.73 15.89
N CYS A 10 18.80 -11.83 16.52
CA CYS A 10 18.63 -12.23 17.91
C CYS A 10 17.68 -13.43 18.06
N GLY A 11 17.70 -14.05 19.24
CA GLY A 11 16.84 -15.21 19.57
C GLY A 11 17.56 -16.56 19.50
N PHE A 12 18.88 -16.58 19.35
CA PHE A 12 19.65 -17.82 19.33
C PHE A 12 19.79 -18.42 20.74
N LEU A 13 19.80 -19.75 20.82
CA LEU A 13 20.15 -20.48 22.04
C LEU A 13 21.67 -20.68 22.10
N PRO A 14 22.38 -20.13 23.10
CA PRO A 14 23.82 -20.33 23.23
C PRO A 14 24.17 -21.83 23.28
N GLY A 15 25.16 -22.24 22.48
CA GLY A 15 25.60 -23.61 22.31
C GLY A 15 24.89 -24.41 21.21
N ALA A 16 23.77 -23.92 20.66
CA ALA A 16 23.11 -24.54 19.51
C ALA A 16 23.77 -24.16 18.18
N ILE A 17 23.71 -25.04 17.19
CA ILE A 17 24.19 -24.79 15.82
C ILE A 17 23.03 -24.30 14.97
N TYR A 18 23.26 -23.32 14.12
CA TYR A 18 22.29 -22.74 13.20
C TYR A 18 22.85 -22.71 11.78
N HIS A 19 21.96 -22.91 10.81
CA HIS A 19 22.17 -22.78 9.37
C HIS A 19 21.48 -21.52 8.87
N LEU A 20 22.25 -20.65 8.22
CA LEU A 20 21.78 -19.42 7.59
C LEU A 20 21.87 -19.54 6.08
N THR A 21 20.89 -19.00 5.35
CA THR A 21 20.90 -18.90 3.90
C THR A 21 20.49 -17.49 3.45
N ALA A 22 21.22 -16.91 2.49
CA ALA A 22 20.86 -15.66 1.82
C ALA A 22 20.32 -15.94 0.41
N THR A 23 19.11 -15.46 0.13
CA THR A 23 18.41 -15.66 -1.14
C THR A 23 18.06 -14.31 -1.77
N PRO A 24 18.64 -13.93 -2.92
CA PRO A 24 18.27 -12.71 -3.64
C PRO A 24 16.83 -12.81 -4.16
N VAL A 25 16.07 -11.71 -4.11
CA VAL A 25 14.66 -11.68 -4.53
C VAL A 25 14.52 -11.74 -6.06
N ASN A 26 15.35 -10.99 -6.78
CA ASN A 26 15.31 -10.89 -8.24
C ASN A 26 16.34 -11.80 -8.92
N GLY A 27 17.20 -12.47 -8.14
CA GLY A 27 18.19 -13.43 -8.64
C GLY A 27 19.36 -12.83 -9.43
N GLN A 28 19.49 -11.50 -9.45
CA GLN A 28 20.47 -10.79 -10.27
C GLN A 28 21.89 -10.75 -9.67
N HIS A 29 22.01 -10.99 -8.37
CA HIS A 29 23.25 -10.79 -7.62
C HIS A 29 23.62 -11.98 -6.73
N SER A 30 24.92 -12.22 -6.55
CA SER A 30 25.44 -13.23 -5.63
C SER A 30 25.95 -12.61 -4.33
N PHE A 31 25.70 -13.31 -3.23
CA PHE A 31 26.01 -12.85 -1.87
C PHE A 31 26.76 -13.92 -1.07
N ALA A 32 27.59 -13.45 -0.15
CA ALA A 32 28.31 -14.25 0.84
C ALA A 32 27.89 -13.88 2.26
N LEU A 33 27.82 -14.87 3.14
CA LEU A 33 27.47 -14.71 4.55
C LEU A 33 28.65 -15.02 5.48
N ALA A 34 28.99 -14.11 6.39
CA ALA A 34 29.98 -14.34 7.43
C ALA A 34 29.52 -13.83 8.80
N LEU A 35 30.05 -14.36 9.90
CA LEU A 35 29.89 -13.74 11.21
C LEU A 35 30.84 -12.54 11.35
N ALA A 36 30.40 -11.48 12.03
CA ALA A 36 31.27 -10.36 12.35
C ALA A 36 32.49 -10.83 13.17
N GLY A 37 33.71 -10.61 12.63
CA GLY A 37 34.96 -11.09 13.22
C GLY A 37 35.33 -12.55 12.89
N GLY A 38 34.51 -13.26 12.10
CA GLY A 38 34.82 -14.57 11.55
C GLY A 38 35.65 -14.51 10.27
N GLY A 39 36.27 -15.64 9.89
CA GLY A 39 36.97 -15.77 8.61
C GLY A 39 36.03 -15.63 7.41
N PRO A 40 36.56 -15.31 6.22
CA PRO A 40 35.74 -15.16 5.02
C PRO A 40 35.06 -16.49 4.68
N ASN A 41 33.78 -16.40 4.35
CA ASN A 41 32.99 -17.50 3.83
C ASN A 41 32.46 -17.06 2.46
N ASP A 42 32.82 -17.80 1.41
CA ASP A 42 32.44 -17.46 0.02
C ASP A 42 31.06 -18.02 -0.37
N SER A 43 30.31 -18.52 0.61
CA SER A 43 29.00 -19.13 0.42
C SER A 43 27.86 -18.22 0.83
N ARG A 44 26.73 -18.35 0.12
CA ARG A 44 25.42 -17.81 0.52
C ARG A 44 24.82 -18.55 1.73
N GLU A 45 25.49 -19.61 2.19
CA GLU A 45 25.11 -20.44 3.32
C GLU A 45 26.16 -20.34 4.44
N LEU A 46 25.72 -20.29 5.69
CA LEU A 46 26.58 -20.16 6.86
C LEU A 46 26.07 -21.04 8.00
N ASP A 47 26.86 -22.04 8.39
CA ASP A 47 26.66 -22.78 9.63
C ASP A 47 27.49 -22.15 10.76
N PHE A 48 26.87 -21.91 11.91
CA PHE A 48 27.59 -21.46 13.10
C PHE A 48 26.99 -21.95 14.41
N GLN A 49 27.84 -22.14 15.42
CA GLN A 49 27.40 -22.36 16.80
C GLN A 49 27.18 -21.01 17.48
N ALA A 50 25.97 -20.77 17.97
CA ALA A 50 25.63 -19.53 18.65
C ALA A 50 26.40 -19.44 19.98
N ALA A 51 27.21 -18.40 20.15
CA ALA A 51 27.91 -18.12 21.40
C ALA A 51 27.04 -17.31 22.38
N LYS A 52 26.08 -16.56 21.85
CA LYS A 52 25.19 -15.65 22.59
C LYS A 52 23.84 -15.51 21.87
N ALA A 53 22.87 -14.88 22.53
CA ALA A 53 21.52 -14.74 21.99
C ALA A 53 21.41 -13.85 20.74
N CYS A 54 22.38 -12.96 20.51
CA CYS A 54 22.41 -12.06 19.37
C CYS A 54 23.76 -12.09 18.66
N HIS A 55 23.73 -12.24 17.34
CA HIS A 55 24.91 -12.25 16.48
C HIS A 55 24.76 -11.22 15.35
N THR A 56 25.87 -10.60 14.99
CA THR A 56 25.97 -9.76 13.80
C THR A 56 26.46 -10.61 12.64
N VAL A 57 25.69 -10.61 11.55
CA VAL A 57 26.00 -11.30 10.30
C VAL A 57 26.36 -10.26 9.26
N LEU A 58 27.42 -10.52 8.51
CA LEU A 58 27.87 -9.73 7.38
C LEU A 58 27.31 -10.35 6.10
N LEU A 59 26.50 -9.58 5.37
CA LEU A 59 26.02 -9.91 4.03
C LEU A 59 26.88 -9.16 3.02
N GLN A 60 27.69 -9.89 2.25
CA GLN A 60 28.65 -9.32 1.32
C GLN A 60 28.22 -9.56 -0.12
N LEU A 61 28.07 -8.48 -0.89
CA LEU A 61 27.82 -8.57 -2.33
C LEU A 61 29.11 -8.99 -3.05
N GLN A 62 29.05 -10.08 -3.80
CA GLN A 62 30.21 -10.64 -4.51
C GLN A 62 30.43 -10.00 -5.89
N SER A 63 29.43 -9.35 -6.48
CA SER A 63 29.57 -8.61 -7.74
C SER A 63 29.97 -7.14 -7.49
N LYS A 64 31.09 -6.69 -8.05
CA LYS A 64 31.43 -5.26 -8.12
C LYS A 64 30.79 -4.62 -9.34
N GLY A 65 29.93 -3.62 -9.17
CA GLY A 65 29.67 -2.65 -10.24
C GLY A 65 28.25 -2.17 -10.50
N SER A 66 27.20 -2.68 -9.84
CA SER A 66 25.87 -2.08 -9.97
C SER A 66 25.56 -1.16 -8.77
N LEU A 67 24.99 0.02 -9.05
CA LEU A 67 24.39 0.91 -8.04
C LEU A 67 22.95 0.48 -7.69
N GLU A 68 22.53 -0.72 -8.14
CA GLU A 68 21.18 -1.22 -7.98
C GLU A 68 20.99 -1.85 -6.60
N ARG A 69 19.85 -1.56 -5.97
CA ARG A 69 19.47 -2.15 -4.68
C ARG A 69 18.79 -3.49 -4.95
N GLU A 70 19.33 -4.57 -4.38
CA GLU A 70 18.74 -5.91 -4.44
C GLU A 70 18.23 -6.30 -3.06
N PRO A 71 16.92 -6.56 -2.88
CA PRO A 71 16.41 -7.15 -1.66
C PRO A 71 16.91 -8.59 -1.50
N VAL A 72 17.18 -9.01 -0.27
CA VAL A 72 17.68 -10.37 0.05
C VAL A 72 16.88 -10.94 1.21
N TYR A 73 16.36 -12.15 1.04
CA TYR A 73 15.78 -12.93 2.13
C TYR A 73 16.88 -13.65 2.91
N LEU A 74 16.84 -13.57 4.24
CA LEU A 74 17.69 -14.37 5.14
C LEU A 74 16.84 -15.46 5.79
N THR A 75 17.21 -16.71 5.59
CA THR A 75 16.57 -17.88 6.23
C THR A 75 17.48 -18.43 7.31
N ILE A 76 16.91 -18.83 8.44
CA ILE A 76 17.63 -19.29 9.63
C ILE A 76 16.95 -20.53 10.19
N GLY A 77 17.71 -21.61 10.38
CA GLY A 77 17.23 -22.85 11.01
C GLY A 77 18.23 -23.40 12.02
N ARG A 78 17.77 -24.06 13.09
CA ARG A 78 18.66 -24.76 14.04
C ARG A 78 19.03 -26.14 13.49
N VAL A 79 20.31 -26.49 13.51
CA VAL A 79 20.82 -27.78 13.04
C VAL A 79 20.68 -28.83 14.15
N GLY A 80 20.09 -29.98 13.81
CA GLY A 80 19.88 -31.11 14.74
C GLY A 80 18.42 -31.33 15.15
N ASP A 81 17.53 -30.40 14.82
CA ASP A 81 16.11 -30.69 14.74
C ASP A 81 15.91 -31.52 13.45
N HIS A 82 15.56 -32.81 13.58
CA HIS A 82 14.96 -33.55 12.45
C HIS A 82 13.84 -32.68 11.85
N PRO A 83 13.53 -32.74 10.53
CA PRO A 83 12.55 -31.87 9.89
C PRO A 83 11.12 -32.27 10.31
N VAL A 84 10.84 -32.16 11.60
CA VAL A 84 9.54 -31.79 12.11
C VAL A 84 9.47 -30.30 11.81
N ALA A 85 8.44 -29.88 11.10
CA ALA A 85 8.10 -28.47 10.94
C ALA A 85 7.87 -27.83 12.33
N GLY A 86 8.96 -27.49 13.03
CA GLY A 86 8.98 -26.51 14.12
C GLY A 86 9.05 -25.12 13.51
N PRO A 87 8.58 -24.08 14.24
CA PRO A 87 8.19 -22.83 13.62
C PRO A 87 9.37 -22.27 12.83
N THR A 88 9.19 -22.16 11.52
CA THR A 88 10.01 -21.28 10.71
C THR A 88 10.02 -19.95 11.45
N ASN A 89 11.18 -19.50 11.93
CA ASN A 89 11.32 -18.15 12.45
C ASN A 89 11.38 -17.22 11.24
N THR A 90 10.26 -17.21 10.50
CA THR A 90 9.99 -16.31 9.39
C THR A 90 10.05 -14.92 10.00
N LEU A 91 11.00 -14.09 9.57
CA LEU A 91 10.91 -12.67 9.86
C LEU A 91 9.57 -12.21 9.28
N LEU A 92 8.59 -12.02 10.14
CA LEU A 92 7.29 -11.52 9.74
C LEU A 92 7.53 -10.12 9.18
N PRO A 93 6.89 -9.76 8.05
CA PRO A 93 6.97 -8.39 7.58
C PRO A 93 6.51 -7.45 8.70
N PRO A 94 7.16 -6.28 8.84
CA PRO A 94 6.67 -5.28 9.79
C PRO A 94 5.25 -4.89 9.40
N ALA A 95 4.37 -4.74 10.40
CA ALA A 95 3.02 -4.27 10.15
C ALA A 95 3.03 -2.87 9.53
N ILE A 96 1.97 -2.58 8.76
CA ILE A 96 1.71 -1.22 8.27
C ILE A 96 1.70 -0.27 9.46
N THR A 97 2.43 0.83 9.35
CA THR A 97 2.40 1.88 10.36
C THR A 97 1.82 3.14 9.75
N THR A 98 0.93 3.81 10.47
CA THR A 98 0.29 5.04 10.01
C THR A 98 0.65 6.25 10.85
N ASN A 99 0.67 7.42 10.22
CA ASN A 99 0.90 8.70 10.87
C ASN A 99 -0.24 9.68 10.53
N ALA A 100 -1.17 9.82 11.47
CA ALA A 100 -2.32 10.72 11.36
C ALA A 100 -1.95 12.18 11.71
N GLY A 101 -2.86 13.11 11.45
CA GLY A 101 -2.68 14.52 11.82
C GLY A 101 -1.63 15.27 10.98
N VAL A 102 -1.17 14.68 9.88
CA VAL A 102 -0.33 15.37 8.88
C VAL A 102 -1.21 16.36 8.11
N PRO A 103 -0.81 17.63 7.97
CA PRO A 103 -1.58 18.60 7.19
C PRO A 103 -1.79 18.15 5.74
N TYR A 104 -2.99 18.37 5.19
CA TYR A 104 -3.33 18.00 3.80
C TYR A 104 -2.35 18.53 2.77
N PHE A 105 -1.91 19.79 2.92
CA PHE A 105 -0.92 20.36 1.99
C PHE A 105 0.37 19.54 1.98
N GLN A 106 0.81 19.03 3.13
CA GLN A 106 2.03 18.25 3.25
C GLN A 106 1.84 16.83 2.69
N LEU A 107 0.69 16.21 2.92
CA LEU A 107 0.35 14.92 2.31
C LEU A 107 0.33 15.01 0.78
N ILE A 108 -0.22 16.09 0.23
CA ILE A 108 -0.29 16.32 -1.20
C ILE A 108 1.10 16.66 -1.76
N SER A 109 1.77 17.70 -1.25
CA SER A 109 3.03 18.19 -1.82
C SER A 109 4.20 17.24 -1.60
N ASP A 110 4.35 16.71 -0.38
CA ASP A 110 5.59 16.05 0.02
C ASP A 110 5.50 14.53 -0.19
N VAL A 111 4.32 13.93 -0.01
CA VAL A 111 4.14 12.47 -0.06
C VAL A 111 3.52 12.02 -1.38
N PHE A 112 2.34 12.53 -1.73
CA PHE A 112 1.62 12.05 -2.91
C PHE A 112 2.33 12.45 -4.22
N ILE A 113 2.80 13.70 -4.29
CA ILE A 113 3.49 14.28 -5.45
C ILE A 113 5.01 14.10 -5.35
N GLY A 114 5.57 14.16 -4.14
CA GLY A 114 6.98 13.88 -3.90
C GLY A 114 7.95 15.06 -3.90
N GLY A 115 7.47 16.26 -3.54
CA GLY A 115 8.30 17.45 -3.42
C GLY A 115 8.92 17.96 -4.74
N ASN A 116 8.52 17.37 -5.87
CA ASN A 116 8.92 17.81 -7.20
C ASN A 116 8.34 19.21 -7.49
N CYS A 117 9.00 19.99 -8.35
CA CYS A 117 8.58 21.33 -8.75
C CYS A 117 7.36 21.31 -9.71
N TYR A 118 6.34 20.54 -9.39
CA TYR A 118 5.06 20.59 -10.08
C TYR A 118 4.32 21.87 -9.72
N ASN A 119 3.64 22.46 -10.70
CA ASN A 119 2.77 23.59 -10.44
C ASN A 119 1.45 23.08 -9.86
N VAL A 120 1.44 22.88 -8.54
CA VAL A 120 0.26 22.53 -7.75
C VAL A 120 -0.12 23.65 -6.80
N THR A 121 -1.41 23.94 -6.72
CA THR A 121 -1.97 25.03 -5.92
C THR A 121 -3.28 24.61 -5.28
N GLY A 122 -3.80 25.41 -4.34
CA GLY A 122 -5.12 25.17 -3.77
C GLY A 122 -5.25 23.87 -2.97
N MET A 123 -4.12 23.32 -2.46
CA MET A 123 -4.10 22.09 -1.68
C MET A 123 -4.94 22.21 -0.41
N THR A 124 -6.04 21.47 -0.37
CA THR A 124 -7.01 21.47 0.73
C THR A 124 -7.51 20.06 0.99
N GLY A 125 -8.24 19.88 2.08
CA GLY A 125 -8.91 18.64 2.40
C GLY A 125 -9.91 18.83 3.52
N SER A 126 -10.74 17.81 3.74
CA SER A 126 -11.73 17.78 4.80
C SER A 126 -12.03 16.36 5.22
N GLY A 127 -12.48 16.18 6.46
CA GLY A 127 -12.73 14.88 7.07
C GLY A 127 -12.15 14.83 8.47
N ASN A 128 -12.33 13.71 9.16
CA ASN A 128 -11.70 13.51 10.46
C ASN A 128 -10.17 13.41 10.30
N GLY A 129 -9.42 14.13 11.14
CA GLY A 129 -7.95 14.12 11.07
C GLY A 129 -7.29 12.77 11.43
N ALA A 130 -8.03 11.86 12.07
CA ALA A 130 -7.61 10.49 12.34
C ALA A 130 -7.83 9.54 11.15
N ALA A 131 -8.61 9.98 10.17
CA ALA A 131 -9.01 9.21 8.99
C ALA A 131 -8.10 9.47 7.77
N VAL A 132 -7.06 10.29 7.94
CA VAL A 132 -6.12 10.65 6.88
C VAL A 132 -4.70 10.80 7.42
N GLY A 133 -3.73 10.36 6.64
CA GLY A 133 -2.32 10.45 7.03
C GLY A 133 -1.38 9.82 6.03
N SER A 134 -0.15 9.56 6.46
CA SER A 134 0.79 8.74 5.69
C SER A 134 0.88 7.33 6.26
N PHE A 135 1.33 6.38 5.44
CA PHE A 135 1.64 5.03 5.89
C PHE A 135 3.04 4.59 5.44
N ALA A 136 3.58 3.58 6.13
CA ALA A 136 4.81 2.90 5.80
C ALA A 136 4.66 1.38 6.00
N ASN A 137 5.65 0.61 5.52
CA ASN A 137 5.70 -0.86 5.56
C ASN A 137 4.63 -1.59 4.74
N GLY A 138 3.96 -0.92 3.80
CA GLY A 138 2.90 -1.55 2.99
C GLY A 138 3.38 -2.47 1.87
N ALA A 139 4.70 -2.68 1.69
CA ALA A 139 5.23 -3.33 0.49
C ALA A 139 4.71 -4.76 0.29
N THR A 140 4.44 -5.47 1.37
CA THR A 140 4.08 -6.89 1.31
C THR A 140 2.58 -7.09 1.01
N SER A 141 1.68 -6.39 1.72
CA SER A 141 0.23 -6.41 1.40
C SER A 141 -0.18 -5.47 0.26
N ILE A 142 0.19 -4.20 0.36
CA ILE A 142 -0.30 -3.13 -0.52
C ILE A 142 0.49 -3.07 -1.85
N GLY A 143 1.67 -3.69 -1.91
CA GLY A 143 2.52 -3.71 -3.10
C GLY A 143 3.37 -2.45 -3.29
N PHE A 144 3.35 -1.51 -2.33
CA PHE A 144 4.28 -0.39 -2.24
C PHE A 144 4.56 0.02 -0.78
N PRO A 145 5.78 0.45 -0.46
CA PRO A 145 6.22 0.58 0.93
C PRO A 145 5.60 1.77 1.67
N THR A 146 5.29 2.86 0.98
CA THR A 146 4.96 4.16 1.58
C THR A 146 3.94 4.91 0.73
N GLY A 147 3.22 5.83 1.37
CA GLY A 147 2.25 6.67 0.68
C GLY A 147 1.30 7.42 1.60
N VAL A 148 0.20 7.88 1.03
CA VAL A 148 -0.92 8.51 1.74
C VAL A 148 -2.02 7.47 1.94
N ILE A 149 -2.70 7.52 3.08
CA ILE A 149 -3.89 6.71 3.35
C ILE A 149 -5.07 7.64 3.69
N LEU A 150 -6.22 7.39 3.04
CA LEU A 150 -7.52 7.94 3.41
C LEU A 150 -8.40 6.76 3.78
N ALA A 151 -9.09 6.84 4.91
CA ALA A 151 -10.00 5.81 5.37
C ALA A 151 -11.33 6.44 5.76
N THR A 152 -12.38 5.63 5.82
CA THR A 152 -13.68 6.06 6.33
C THR A 152 -13.74 5.99 7.85
N GLY A 153 -12.97 5.08 8.46
CA GLY A 153 -12.61 5.11 9.88
C GLY A 153 -11.17 5.53 10.16
N GLN A 154 -10.65 5.18 11.34
CA GLN A 154 -9.32 5.62 11.76
C GLN A 154 -8.21 4.87 11.01
N ILE A 155 -7.20 5.57 10.51
CA ILE A 155 -6.13 4.95 9.71
C ILE A 155 -5.28 3.96 10.52
N SER A 156 -5.26 4.09 11.86
CA SER A 156 -4.58 3.13 12.72
C SER A 156 -5.16 1.72 12.63
N ASN A 157 -6.41 1.58 12.19
CA ASN A 157 -7.03 0.27 11.93
C ASN A 157 -6.31 -0.48 10.82
N ALA A 158 -5.61 0.18 9.89
CA ALA A 158 -4.85 -0.51 8.83
C ALA A 158 -3.69 -1.39 9.34
N THR A 159 -3.25 -1.20 10.59
CA THR A 159 -2.10 -1.89 11.18
C THR A 159 -2.43 -3.35 11.44
N GLY A 160 -1.81 -4.27 10.70
CA GLY A 160 -1.98 -5.70 10.94
C GLY A 160 -1.32 -6.20 12.24
N PRO A 161 -1.40 -7.51 12.53
CA PRO A 161 -2.00 -8.55 11.68
C PRO A 161 -3.52 -8.44 11.61
N ASN A 162 -4.12 -8.83 10.48
CA ASN A 162 -5.55 -9.15 10.46
C ASN A 162 -5.78 -10.37 11.36
N ASN A 163 -6.27 -10.11 12.56
CA ASN A 163 -6.55 -11.12 13.57
C ASN A 163 -8.04 -11.21 13.92
N THR A 164 -8.85 -10.31 13.35
CA THR A 164 -10.26 -10.12 13.64
C THR A 164 -10.86 -9.40 12.45
N THR A 165 -11.95 -9.93 11.91
CA THR A 165 -12.71 -9.30 10.82
C THR A 165 -13.57 -8.16 11.34
N GLY A 166 -13.92 -7.19 10.50
CA GLY A 166 -14.85 -6.10 10.85
C GLY A 166 -14.30 -5.05 11.82
N VAL A 167 -13.00 -4.74 11.78
CA VAL A 167 -12.41 -3.68 12.61
C VAL A 167 -12.84 -2.29 12.11
N THR A 168 -13.73 -1.64 12.86
CA THR A 168 -14.32 -0.35 12.47
C THR A 168 -14.04 0.80 13.44
N THR A 169 -14.17 2.03 12.98
CA THR A 169 -14.30 3.24 13.78
C THR A 169 -15.25 4.23 13.12
N ASP A 170 -16.49 4.27 13.61
CA ASP A 170 -17.51 5.25 13.21
C ASP A 170 -17.13 6.68 13.63
N PHE A 171 -17.24 7.64 12.71
CA PHE A 171 -17.06 9.07 12.96
C PHE A 171 -18.39 9.82 12.87
N PRO A 172 -19.23 9.77 13.94
CA PRO A 172 -20.57 10.32 13.89
C PRO A 172 -20.59 11.81 13.53
N GLY A 173 -21.43 12.15 12.55
CA GLY A 173 -21.56 13.51 12.01
C GLY A 173 -20.68 13.80 10.80
N GLY A 174 -20.24 12.75 10.09
CA GLY A 174 -19.43 12.82 8.88
C GLY A 174 -19.95 13.79 7.80
N ALA A 175 -19.00 14.38 7.08
CA ALA A 175 -19.29 15.22 5.92
C ALA A 175 -19.89 14.37 4.79
N THR A 176 -20.66 14.98 3.90
CA THR A 176 -21.12 14.36 2.64
C THR A 176 -20.32 14.91 1.46
N ASP A 177 -20.32 14.17 0.35
CA ASP A 177 -19.77 14.65 -0.93
C ASP A 177 -20.76 14.37 -2.08
N PRO A 178 -21.10 15.36 -2.91
CA PRO A 178 -22.09 15.18 -3.97
C PRO A 178 -21.64 14.21 -5.06
N ASP A 179 -20.33 14.13 -5.34
CA ASP A 179 -19.81 13.24 -6.38
C ASP A 179 -19.72 11.80 -5.88
N LEU A 180 -19.38 11.59 -4.60
CA LEU A 180 -19.50 10.27 -3.97
C LEU A 180 -20.96 9.81 -3.90
N ASN A 181 -21.90 10.70 -3.55
CA ASN A 181 -23.34 10.36 -3.58
C ASN A 181 -23.84 10.03 -5.00
N ALA A 182 -23.23 10.60 -6.05
CA ALA A 182 -23.55 10.25 -7.43
C ALA A 182 -22.93 8.90 -7.86
N LEU A 183 -21.85 8.46 -7.20
CA LEU A 183 -21.25 7.14 -7.40
C LEU A 183 -21.94 6.04 -6.58
N SER A 184 -22.51 6.38 -5.44
CA SER A 184 -23.13 5.44 -4.51
C SER A 184 -24.62 5.24 -4.80
N SER A 185 -25.13 4.04 -4.51
CA SER A 185 -26.58 3.76 -4.43
C SER A 185 -27.18 4.07 -3.05
N ALA A 186 -26.35 4.43 -2.07
CA ALA A 186 -26.73 4.70 -0.69
C ALA A 186 -26.25 6.10 -0.25
N THR A 187 -26.72 6.54 0.91
CA THR A 187 -26.24 7.80 1.50
C THR A 187 -24.78 7.65 1.92
N VAL A 188 -23.94 8.58 1.46
CA VAL A 188 -22.52 8.60 1.79
C VAL A 188 -22.27 9.33 3.11
N GLN A 189 -21.47 8.71 3.98
CA GLN A 189 -21.09 9.20 5.30
C GLN A 189 -19.56 9.16 5.47
N ASP A 190 -19.08 9.74 6.57
CA ASP A 190 -17.67 9.68 7.00
C ASP A 190 -16.64 10.03 5.92
N VAL A 191 -17.00 11.04 5.13
CA VAL A 191 -16.19 11.44 3.98
C VAL A 191 -14.86 12.06 4.41
N VAL A 192 -13.79 11.50 3.86
CA VAL A 192 -12.47 12.11 3.81
C VAL A 192 -12.14 12.47 2.37
N ARG A 193 -11.67 13.70 2.15
CA ARG A 193 -11.23 14.14 0.82
C ARG A 193 -10.02 15.04 0.84
N MET A 194 -9.27 15.00 -0.26
CA MET A 194 -8.15 15.88 -0.58
C MET A 194 -8.33 16.46 -1.98
N GLU A 195 -8.06 17.75 -2.13
CA GLU A 195 -8.31 18.49 -3.37
C GLU A 195 -7.17 19.45 -3.67
N PHE A 196 -6.82 19.58 -4.96
CA PHE A 196 -5.80 20.52 -5.41
C PHE A 196 -5.92 20.76 -6.92
N ASP A 197 -5.37 21.90 -7.35
CA ASP A 197 -5.19 22.20 -8.77
C ASP A 197 -3.78 21.80 -9.21
N PHE A 198 -3.64 21.39 -10.47
CA PHE A 198 -2.36 21.08 -11.07
C PHE A 198 -2.29 21.51 -12.54
N VAL A 199 -1.06 21.70 -13.03
CA VAL A 199 -0.78 21.96 -14.45
C VAL A 199 0.17 20.88 -14.97
N PRO A 200 -0.29 19.94 -15.82
CA PRO A 200 0.54 18.87 -16.34
C PRO A 200 1.48 19.38 -17.44
N THR A 201 2.65 18.75 -17.55
CA THR A 201 3.60 18.96 -18.66
C THR A 201 3.56 17.82 -19.67
N ASN A 202 2.96 16.67 -19.30
CA ASN A 202 2.63 15.57 -20.20
C ASN A 202 1.15 15.59 -20.62
N ASP A 203 0.82 14.78 -21.62
CA ASP A 203 -0.55 14.58 -22.12
C ASP A 203 -1.34 13.49 -21.36
N THR A 204 -0.70 12.89 -20.37
CA THR A 204 -1.25 11.78 -19.60
C THR A 204 -0.94 11.97 -18.12
N LEU A 205 -1.99 11.98 -17.29
CA LEU A 205 -1.91 11.83 -15.85
C LEU A 205 -1.86 10.34 -15.50
N LYS A 206 -1.01 9.94 -14.56
CA LYS A 206 -1.01 8.60 -13.97
C LYS A 206 -0.82 8.67 -12.45
N PHE A 207 -1.44 7.76 -11.72
CA PHE A 207 -1.10 7.49 -10.32
C PHE A 207 -1.50 6.06 -9.93
N GLN A 208 -0.91 5.54 -8.84
CA GLN A 208 -1.13 4.17 -8.38
C GLN A 208 -1.80 4.14 -7.01
N TYR A 209 -2.74 3.23 -6.83
CA TYR A 209 -3.48 3.07 -5.58
C TYR A 209 -3.94 1.62 -5.34
N VAL A 210 -4.34 1.36 -4.09
CA VAL A 210 -5.02 0.13 -3.65
C VAL A 210 -6.24 0.54 -2.84
N PHE A 211 -7.37 -0.11 -3.10
CA PHE A 211 -8.58 0.01 -2.29
C PHE A 211 -8.67 -1.20 -1.34
N ALA A 212 -9.00 -0.99 -0.07
CA ALA A 212 -9.07 -1.99 0.98
C ALA A 212 -10.36 -1.82 1.79
N SER A 213 -10.88 -2.90 2.36
CA SER A 213 -12.09 -2.85 3.18
C SER A 213 -12.23 -4.02 4.14
N GLU A 214 -12.90 -3.77 5.27
CA GLU A 214 -13.43 -4.76 6.20
C GLU A 214 -14.78 -5.36 5.72
N GLU A 215 -15.40 -4.79 4.69
CA GLU A 215 -16.65 -5.32 4.12
C GLU A 215 -16.44 -6.63 3.33
N TYR A 216 -15.20 -6.99 3.03
CA TYR A 216 -14.89 -8.27 2.40
C TYR A 216 -14.99 -9.40 3.44
N CYS A 217 -15.62 -10.54 3.18
CA CYS A 217 -16.45 -10.88 2.02
C CYS A 217 -17.95 -10.79 2.28
N ASP A 218 -18.37 -10.53 3.52
CA ASP A 218 -19.78 -10.60 3.94
C ASP A 218 -20.71 -9.68 3.17
N TYR A 219 -20.21 -8.53 2.68
CA TYR A 219 -21.04 -7.52 2.03
C TYR A 219 -20.85 -7.46 0.52
N VAL A 220 -20.17 -8.46 -0.06
CA VAL A 220 -20.01 -8.61 -1.49
C VAL A 220 -21.39 -8.85 -2.16
N ASN A 221 -21.72 -8.00 -3.14
CA ASN A 221 -23.02 -7.92 -3.82
C ASN A 221 -24.17 -7.38 -2.95
N SER A 222 -23.87 -6.73 -1.83
CA SER A 222 -24.86 -6.08 -0.98
C SER A 222 -25.08 -4.61 -1.38
N SER A 223 -25.98 -3.91 -0.67
CA SER A 223 -26.16 -2.46 -0.82
C SER A 223 -25.11 -1.62 -0.11
N PHE A 224 -24.28 -2.24 0.73
CA PHE A 224 -23.14 -1.64 1.40
C PHE A 224 -21.95 -1.78 0.44
N ASN A 225 -21.45 -0.62 0.00
CA ASN A 225 -20.47 -0.55 -1.07
C ASN A 225 -19.78 0.79 -0.97
N ASP A 226 -18.83 0.86 -0.04
CA ASP A 226 -18.04 2.06 0.17
C ASP A 226 -17.45 2.58 -1.13
N VAL A 227 -17.44 3.91 -1.25
CA VAL A 227 -17.16 4.58 -2.51
C VAL A 227 -15.87 5.36 -2.43
N PHE A 228 -14.92 4.98 -3.28
CA PHE A 228 -13.76 5.80 -3.58
C PHE A 228 -13.92 6.46 -4.96
N GLY A 229 -13.68 7.77 -5.00
CA GLY A 229 -13.69 8.58 -6.21
C GLY A 229 -12.35 9.27 -6.43
N PHE A 230 -11.83 9.15 -7.65
CA PHE A 230 -10.80 10.05 -8.15
C PHE A 230 -11.42 10.91 -9.23
N PHE A 231 -11.84 12.11 -8.85
CA PHE A 231 -12.49 13.04 -9.76
C PHE A 231 -11.47 13.99 -10.36
N ILE A 232 -11.50 14.14 -11.67
CA ILE A 232 -10.70 15.12 -12.41
C ILE A 232 -11.61 15.97 -13.29
N SER A 233 -11.42 17.29 -13.24
CA SER A 233 -12.07 18.27 -14.12
C SER A 233 -11.05 19.22 -14.75
N GLY A 234 -11.39 19.75 -15.93
CA GLY A 234 -10.55 20.69 -16.67
C GLY A 234 -10.78 20.63 -18.18
N PRO A 235 -9.96 21.34 -18.99
CA PRO A 235 -10.12 21.38 -20.44
C PRO A 235 -10.12 19.98 -21.08
N GLY A 236 -11.07 19.76 -21.99
CA GLY A 236 -11.23 18.48 -22.69
C GLY A 236 -11.92 17.37 -21.88
N ILE A 237 -12.30 17.63 -20.64
CA ILE A 237 -13.05 16.69 -19.78
C ILE A 237 -14.48 17.18 -19.64
N ALA A 238 -15.44 16.27 -19.86
CA ALA A 238 -16.86 16.52 -19.64
C ALA A 238 -17.49 15.24 -19.10
N GLY A 239 -17.78 15.22 -17.81
CA GLY A 239 -18.42 14.09 -17.13
C GLY A 239 -19.59 14.51 -16.25
N PRO A 240 -20.24 13.54 -15.61
CA PRO A 240 -21.50 13.74 -14.88
C PRO A 240 -21.31 14.34 -13.48
N PHE A 241 -20.07 14.47 -13.01
CA PHE A 241 -19.76 14.94 -11.66
C PHE A 241 -19.60 16.47 -11.61
N THR A 242 -19.48 17.01 -10.40
CA THR A 242 -19.30 18.43 -10.13
C THR A 242 -18.20 19.02 -11.00
N ASN A 243 -18.42 20.25 -11.51
CA ASN A 243 -17.52 20.94 -12.44
C ASN A 243 -17.24 20.17 -13.76
N GLY A 244 -18.13 19.25 -14.15
CA GLY A 244 -17.95 18.44 -15.35
C GLY A 244 -16.85 17.38 -15.18
N ALA A 245 -16.54 16.97 -13.95
CA ALA A 245 -15.52 15.98 -13.69
C ALA A 245 -15.90 14.57 -14.18
N ILE A 246 -14.90 13.73 -14.40
CA ILE A 246 -15.03 12.27 -14.56
C ILE A 246 -14.39 11.55 -13.37
N ASN A 247 -14.87 10.36 -13.02
CA ASN A 247 -14.17 9.47 -12.09
C ASN A 247 -13.17 8.60 -12.87
N ILE A 248 -11.90 8.63 -12.48
CA ILE A 248 -10.84 7.81 -13.08
C ILE A 248 -10.38 6.66 -12.18
N ALA A 249 -11.00 6.48 -11.00
CA ALA A 249 -10.80 5.30 -10.16
C ALA A 249 -11.58 4.10 -10.72
N THR A 250 -11.21 3.64 -11.91
CA THR A 250 -11.88 2.55 -12.63
C THR A 250 -10.94 1.37 -12.88
N LEU A 251 -11.54 0.22 -13.18
CA LEU A 251 -10.76 -0.96 -13.55
C LEU A 251 -10.02 -0.77 -14.88
N PRO A 252 -8.84 -1.41 -15.05
CA PRO A 252 -8.05 -1.27 -16.26
C PRO A 252 -8.86 -1.59 -17.53
N GLY A 253 -8.85 -0.66 -18.48
CA GLY A 253 -9.54 -0.82 -19.76
C GLY A 253 -11.07 -0.75 -19.70
N SER A 254 -11.65 -0.27 -18.60
CA SER A 254 -13.11 -0.14 -18.45
C SER A 254 -13.53 1.18 -17.77
N THR A 255 -14.84 1.42 -17.76
CA THR A 255 -15.48 2.50 -16.99
C THR A 255 -16.06 2.01 -15.67
N THR A 256 -15.80 0.76 -15.28
CA THR A 256 -16.32 0.16 -14.04
C THR A 256 -15.58 0.77 -12.85
N PRO A 257 -16.26 1.48 -11.94
CA PRO A 257 -15.61 2.03 -10.75
C PRO A 257 -15.03 0.94 -9.85
N VAL A 258 -13.95 1.25 -9.15
CA VAL A 258 -13.41 0.36 -8.11
C VAL A 258 -14.29 0.46 -6.87
N SER A 259 -14.82 -0.68 -6.44
CA SER A 259 -15.59 -0.85 -5.21
C SER A 259 -15.66 -2.34 -4.84
N ILE A 260 -16.14 -2.67 -3.65
CA ILE A 260 -16.26 -4.07 -3.18
C ILE A 260 -17.13 -4.92 -4.11
N ASN A 261 -18.25 -4.39 -4.58
CA ASN A 261 -19.13 -5.12 -5.49
C ASN A 261 -18.49 -5.39 -6.86
N ASN A 262 -17.58 -4.51 -7.29
CA ASN A 262 -16.91 -4.62 -8.58
C ASN A 262 -15.60 -5.40 -8.51
N VAL A 263 -14.94 -5.51 -7.35
CA VAL A 263 -13.67 -6.26 -7.18
C VAL A 263 -13.74 -7.12 -5.94
N ASN A 264 -13.92 -8.43 -6.12
CA ASN A 264 -14.02 -9.39 -5.02
C ASN A 264 -13.65 -10.80 -5.49
N HIS A 265 -13.84 -11.79 -4.61
CA HIS A 265 -13.52 -13.19 -4.91
C HIS A 265 -14.37 -13.80 -6.05
N ILE A 266 -15.49 -13.18 -6.42
CA ILE A 266 -16.39 -13.62 -7.51
C ILE A 266 -16.18 -12.76 -8.77
N ASN A 267 -16.28 -11.43 -8.63
CA ASN A 267 -16.22 -10.47 -9.71
C ASN A 267 -14.82 -9.87 -9.82
N ASN A 268 -14.24 -9.90 -11.03
CA ASN A 268 -12.93 -9.30 -11.31
C ASN A 268 -11.82 -9.77 -10.35
N SER A 269 -11.88 -11.04 -9.91
CA SER A 269 -11.02 -11.63 -8.88
C SER A 269 -9.52 -11.58 -9.19
N ALA A 270 -9.14 -11.37 -10.45
CA ALA A 270 -7.75 -11.11 -10.84
C ALA A 270 -7.17 -9.82 -10.22
N TYR A 271 -8.03 -8.88 -9.81
CA TYR A 271 -7.63 -7.65 -9.11
C TYR A 271 -7.90 -7.72 -7.60
N TYR A 272 -8.35 -8.85 -7.07
CA TYR A 272 -8.71 -9.02 -5.67
C TYR A 272 -7.65 -9.82 -4.91
N VAL A 273 -7.32 -9.36 -3.72
CA VAL A 273 -6.49 -10.06 -2.74
C VAL A 273 -7.32 -10.24 -1.47
N GLY A 274 -7.64 -11.49 -1.15
CA GLY A 274 -8.31 -11.83 0.10
C GLY A 274 -7.34 -11.82 1.27
N ASN A 275 -7.77 -11.28 2.40
CA ASN A 275 -6.96 -11.13 3.61
C ASN A 275 -7.65 -11.64 4.88
N ILE A 276 -8.74 -12.41 4.74
CA ILE A 276 -9.44 -13.03 5.87
C ILE A 276 -8.60 -14.19 6.44
N PRO A 277 -8.37 -14.25 7.77
CA PRO A 277 -7.55 -15.28 8.38
C PRO A 277 -8.05 -16.71 8.10
N ALA A 278 -7.11 -17.62 7.87
CA ALA A 278 -7.46 -19.03 7.68
C ALA A 278 -8.18 -19.60 8.90
N GLY A 279 -9.38 -20.14 8.69
CA GLY A 279 -10.23 -20.70 9.74
C GLY A 279 -11.12 -19.68 10.45
N ASP A 280 -11.14 -18.42 10.00
CA ASP A 280 -12.11 -17.45 10.47
C ASP A 280 -13.55 -17.93 10.18
N PRO A 281 -14.49 -17.83 11.15
CA PRO A 281 -15.89 -18.18 10.93
C PRO A 281 -16.55 -17.46 9.74
N GLN A 282 -16.10 -16.27 9.37
CA GLN A 282 -16.59 -15.51 8.22
C GLN A 282 -16.47 -16.32 6.92
N LEU A 283 -15.42 -17.14 6.77
CA LEU A 283 -15.22 -18.02 5.60
C LEU A 283 -16.28 -19.12 5.47
N LEU A 284 -17.12 -19.33 6.49
CA LEU A 284 -18.24 -20.25 6.45
C LEU A 284 -19.55 -19.58 6.03
N ASP A 285 -19.58 -18.26 5.90
CA ASP A 285 -20.75 -17.54 5.38
C ASP A 285 -21.01 -17.92 3.91
N SER A 286 -22.29 -17.96 3.53
CA SER A 286 -22.71 -18.15 2.16
C SER A 286 -22.16 -17.09 1.20
N ASP A 287 -22.02 -15.85 1.67
CA ASP A 287 -21.52 -14.72 0.86
C ASP A 287 -20.00 -14.80 0.65
N CYS A 288 -19.31 -15.60 1.46
CA CYS A 288 -17.88 -15.90 1.37
C CYS A 288 -17.57 -17.23 0.66
N ASN A 289 -18.57 -17.87 0.04
CA ASN A 289 -18.38 -19.18 -0.58
C ASN A 289 -17.36 -19.14 -1.73
N GLY A 290 -16.28 -19.92 -1.59
CA GLY A 290 -15.19 -19.94 -2.56
C GLY A 290 -14.19 -18.80 -2.39
N HIS A 291 -14.32 -18.01 -1.32
CA HIS A 291 -13.32 -17.02 -0.95
C HIS A 291 -11.96 -17.70 -0.66
N PRO A 292 -10.86 -17.20 -1.24
CA PRO A 292 -9.55 -17.75 -0.97
C PRO A 292 -9.12 -17.36 0.45
N ALA A 293 -9.07 -18.34 1.36
CA ALA A 293 -8.48 -18.13 2.68
C ALA A 293 -7.09 -17.49 2.54
N ALA A 294 -6.84 -16.41 3.27
CA ALA A 294 -5.59 -15.70 3.13
C ALA A 294 -4.42 -16.50 3.71
N GLY A 295 -3.29 -16.46 3.01
CA GLY A 295 -2.03 -16.98 3.51
C GLY A 295 -1.21 -15.90 4.22
N PRO A 296 -0.20 -16.26 5.04
CA PRO A 296 0.85 -15.30 5.37
C PRO A 296 1.54 -14.89 4.05
N PRO A 297 1.98 -13.64 3.83
CA PRO A 297 2.18 -12.53 4.76
C PRO A 297 1.07 -11.47 4.86
N SER A 298 0.05 -11.48 4.00
CA SER A 298 -0.92 -10.38 3.94
C SER A 298 -1.70 -10.20 5.25
N THR A 299 -1.99 -11.32 5.93
CA THR A 299 -2.68 -11.34 7.22
C THR A 299 -1.80 -10.87 8.36
N LEU A 300 -0.50 -10.67 8.15
CA LEU A 300 0.44 -10.31 9.21
C LEU A 300 0.69 -8.81 9.30
N ASP A 301 0.51 -8.07 8.19
CA ASP A 301 0.90 -6.66 8.12
C ASP A 301 -0.25 -5.69 7.81
N CYS A 302 -1.37 -6.17 7.28
CA CYS A 302 -2.58 -5.39 7.01
C CYS A 302 -3.78 -5.97 7.76
N GLN A 303 -4.62 -5.11 8.35
CA GLN A 303 -5.82 -5.51 9.08
C GLN A 303 -7.03 -5.75 8.16
N TYR A 304 -7.18 -4.99 7.08
CA TYR A 304 -8.35 -5.08 6.19
C TYR A 304 -8.60 -6.49 5.68
N ASP A 305 -9.85 -6.93 5.68
CA ASP A 305 -10.27 -8.29 5.26
C ASP A 305 -10.06 -8.58 3.77
N GLY A 306 -9.92 -7.55 2.95
CA GLY A 306 -9.48 -7.68 1.58
C GLY A 306 -9.08 -6.35 0.95
N PHE A 307 -8.37 -6.44 -0.16
CA PHE A 307 -7.92 -5.27 -0.90
C PHE A 307 -7.68 -5.60 -2.36
N THR A 308 -7.56 -4.56 -3.19
CA THR A 308 -7.23 -4.74 -4.60
C THR A 308 -5.73 -4.97 -4.79
N THR A 309 -5.35 -5.60 -5.90
CA THR A 309 -3.99 -5.43 -6.44
C THR A 309 -3.71 -3.95 -6.72
N VAL A 310 -2.45 -3.57 -6.95
CA VAL A 310 -2.12 -2.20 -7.35
C VAL A 310 -2.82 -1.84 -8.66
N LEU A 311 -3.69 -0.84 -8.59
CA LEU A 311 -4.38 -0.26 -9.75
C LEU A 311 -3.68 1.02 -10.18
N THR A 312 -3.74 1.31 -11.48
CA THR A 312 -3.21 2.56 -12.04
C THR A 312 -4.35 3.29 -12.70
N ALA A 313 -4.66 4.48 -12.20
CA ALA A 313 -5.67 5.33 -12.82
C ALA A 313 -4.99 6.36 -13.72
N THR A 314 -5.63 6.62 -14.84
CA THR A 314 -5.05 7.40 -15.95
C THR A 314 -6.08 8.34 -16.55
N ALA A 315 -5.65 9.53 -16.94
CA ALA A 315 -6.46 10.48 -17.68
C ALA A 315 -5.67 11.13 -18.80
N VAL A 316 -6.31 11.33 -19.96
CA VAL A 316 -5.76 12.19 -21.02
C VAL A 316 -5.97 13.63 -20.59
N VAL A 317 -4.89 14.41 -20.61
CA VAL A 317 -4.86 15.83 -20.24
C VAL A 317 -4.15 16.63 -21.33
N ILE A 318 -4.40 17.94 -21.35
CA ILE A 318 -3.76 18.86 -22.28
C ILE A 318 -2.61 19.53 -21.52
N PRO A 319 -1.35 19.39 -21.98
CA PRO A 319 -0.22 20.04 -21.34
C PRO A 319 -0.44 21.55 -21.17
N CYS A 320 0.08 22.10 -20.06
CA CYS A 320 0.03 23.51 -19.71
C CYS A 320 -1.37 24.09 -19.46
N GLN A 321 -2.39 23.24 -19.27
CA GLN A 321 -3.73 23.65 -18.85
C GLN A 321 -3.95 23.36 -17.35
N THR A 322 -4.80 24.16 -16.70
CA THR A 322 -5.14 23.90 -15.30
C THR A 322 -6.23 22.84 -15.19
N TYR A 323 -5.98 21.85 -14.35
CA TYR A 323 -6.93 20.82 -13.97
C TYR A 323 -7.12 20.83 -12.46
N HIS A 324 -8.29 20.35 -12.01
CA HIS A 324 -8.64 20.20 -10.61
C HIS A 324 -8.87 18.73 -10.29
N ILE A 325 -8.31 18.26 -9.18
CA ILE A 325 -8.49 16.90 -8.65
C ILE A 325 -9.19 16.93 -7.31
N LYS A 326 -10.10 15.98 -7.13
CA LYS A 326 -10.65 15.57 -5.84
C LYS A 326 -10.51 14.06 -5.66
N LEU A 327 -9.78 13.67 -4.63
CA LEU A 327 -9.71 12.32 -4.09
C LEU A 327 -10.67 12.25 -2.90
N ALA A 328 -11.67 11.38 -2.93
CA ALA A 328 -12.63 11.26 -1.84
C ALA A 328 -12.98 9.79 -1.57
N ILE A 329 -13.14 9.44 -0.30
CA ILE A 329 -13.66 8.16 0.17
C ILE A 329 -14.74 8.41 1.22
N GLY A 330 -15.76 7.56 1.29
CA GLY A 330 -16.82 7.63 2.30
C GLY A 330 -17.60 6.32 2.37
N ASP A 331 -18.17 6.07 3.54
CA ASP A 331 -18.99 4.88 3.77
C ASP A 331 -20.31 4.99 3.02
N ALA A 332 -20.85 3.85 2.55
CA ALA A 332 -22.12 3.81 1.85
C ALA A 332 -23.19 3.02 2.62
N GLY A 333 -24.20 3.74 3.16
CA GLY A 333 -25.39 3.14 3.77
C GLY A 333 -25.35 3.07 5.28
N ASP A 334 -24.29 2.51 5.87
CA ASP A 334 -23.98 2.63 7.30
C ASP A 334 -22.50 3.03 7.48
N GLY A 335 -22.04 3.20 8.73
CA GLY A 335 -20.63 3.45 9.07
C GLY A 335 -20.06 2.34 9.94
N ALA A 336 -20.51 1.09 9.70
CA ALA A 336 -20.22 -0.05 10.56
C ALA A 336 -18.98 -0.85 10.12
N PHE A 337 -18.50 -0.65 8.90
CA PHE A 337 -17.30 -1.26 8.36
C PHE A 337 -16.47 -0.21 7.65
N ASP A 338 -15.17 -0.22 7.90
CA ASP A 338 -14.30 0.81 7.34
C ASP A 338 -13.69 0.35 6.02
N SER A 339 -13.55 1.28 5.09
CA SER A 339 -12.74 1.15 3.88
C SER A 339 -11.58 2.13 3.86
N ALA A 340 -10.55 1.82 3.08
CA ALA A 340 -9.41 2.70 2.86
C ALA A 340 -8.92 2.68 1.43
N VAL A 341 -8.28 3.80 1.05
CA VAL A 341 -7.46 3.89 -0.14
C VAL A 341 -6.02 4.22 0.24
N PHE A 342 -5.10 3.37 -0.22
CA PHE A 342 -3.66 3.60 -0.15
C PHE A 342 -3.21 4.22 -1.46
N LEU A 343 -2.64 5.42 -1.40
CA LEU A 343 -2.10 6.17 -2.53
C LEU A 343 -0.59 6.09 -2.51
N LYS A 344 0.03 5.55 -3.57
CA LYS A 344 1.47 5.34 -3.59
C LYS A 344 2.23 6.67 -3.58
N GLU A 345 3.24 6.75 -2.73
CA GLU A 345 4.17 7.89 -2.67
C GLU A 345 4.79 8.18 -4.06
N ASN A 346 4.93 9.46 -4.42
CA ASN A 346 5.55 9.91 -5.67
C ASN A 346 4.93 9.31 -6.94
N SER A 347 3.70 8.81 -6.87
CA SER A 347 3.06 8.16 -8.01
C SER A 347 2.25 9.11 -8.88
N PHE A 348 1.96 10.32 -8.39
CA PHE A 348 1.26 11.35 -9.15
C PHE A 348 2.17 11.93 -10.25
N ASP A 349 2.14 11.28 -11.41
CA ASP A 349 2.95 11.63 -12.58
C ASP A 349 2.12 12.46 -13.57
N ILE A 350 2.53 13.71 -13.72
CA ILE A 350 1.99 14.67 -14.69
C ILE A 350 3.08 15.22 -15.63
N GLY A 351 4.27 14.60 -15.66
CA GLY A 351 5.41 14.96 -16.50
C GLY A 351 6.60 15.64 -15.81
N GLY A 352 7.63 16.01 -16.57
CA GLY A 352 8.86 16.58 -16.00
C GLY A 352 8.71 18.06 -15.61
N SER A 353 9.43 18.49 -14.57
CA SER A 353 9.56 19.90 -14.21
C SER A 353 10.19 20.67 -15.37
N SER A 354 9.55 21.75 -15.83
CA SER A 354 10.26 22.77 -16.58
C SER A 354 11.33 23.36 -15.65
N ALA A 355 12.57 22.90 -15.79
CA ALA A 355 13.72 23.64 -15.30
C ALA A 355 13.59 25.04 -15.89
N SER A 356 13.44 26.06 -15.04
CA SER A 356 13.59 27.45 -15.46
C SER A 356 14.85 27.53 -16.30
N ALA A 357 14.68 27.75 -17.59
CA ALA A 357 15.77 28.21 -18.43
C ALA A 357 16.25 29.51 -17.77
N VAL A 358 17.37 29.44 -17.04
CA VAL A 358 18.13 30.62 -16.68
C VAL A 358 18.52 31.22 -18.02
N GLY A 359 17.74 32.21 -18.45
CA GLY A 359 18.02 32.97 -19.64
C GLY A 359 19.42 33.55 -19.47
N ASN A 360 20.34 33.12 -20.33
CA ASN A 360 21.52 33.92 -20.62
C ASN A 360 21.00 35.24 -21.19
N ILE A 361 21.03 36.28 -20.36
CA ILE A 361 20.90 37.66 -20.82
C ILE A 361 22.22 37.99 -21.56
N PRO A 362 22.16 38.68 -22.73
CA PRO A 362 23.31 38.90 -23.61
C PRO A 362 24.51 39.61 -22.99
#